data_AF-A0A4U9CTV5-F1
#
_entry.id   AF-A0A4U9CTV5-F1
#
_cell.length_a   1.000
_cell.length_b   1.000
_cell.length_c   1.000
_cell.angle_alpha   90.00
_cell.angle_beta   90.00
_cell.angle_gamma   90.00
#
_symmetry.space_group_name_H-M   'P 1'
#
loop_
_entity.id
_entity.type
_entity.pdbx_description
1 polymer ?
#
loop_
_entity_poly.entity_id
_entity_poly.type
_entity_poly.pdbx_seq_one_letter_code
_entity_poly.pdbx_strand_id
1 'polypeptide(L)' 'MSEKRQLRLGTILHGASGNMSAWRHPLAQADASIKF' A
#
# COMPACT_ATOMS: atom_id res chain seq x y z
N MET A 1 -35.27 -7.29 -1.14
CA MET A 1 -34.09 -6.41 -0.99
C MET A 1 -32.84 -7.28 -1.09
N SER A 2 -31.94 -7.01 -2.03
CA SER A 2 -30.62 -7.67 -2.05
C SER A 2 -29.78 -7.12 -0.90
N GLU A 3 -29.19 -7.99 -0.07
CA GLU A 3 -28.35 -7.54 1.04
C GLU A 3 -27.16 -6.72 0.53
N LYS A 4 -26.91 -5.58 1.16
CA LYS A 4 -25.75 -4.74 0.86
C LYS A 4 -24.50 -5.47 1.36
N ARG A 5 -23.71 -6.03 0.45
CA ARG A 5 -22.45 -6.70 0.79
C ARG A 5 -21.50 -5.69 1.44
N GLN A 6 -20.87 -6.07 2.55
CA GLN A 6 -19.83 -5.26 3.17
C GLN A 6 -18.52 -5.36 2.37
N LEU A 7 -17.95 -4.21 2.03
CA LEU A 7 -16.61 -4.13 1.46
C LEU A 7 -15.59 -4.28 2.58
N ARG A 8 -14.74 -5.32 2.50
CA ARG A 8 -13.62 -5.52 3.42
C ARG A 8 -12.37 -4.93 2.79
N LEU A 9 -11.81 -3.89 3.42
CA LEU A 9 -10.59 -3.24 2.98
C LEU A 9 -9.41 -3.71 3.84
N GLY A 10 -8.29 -3.99 3.19
CA GLY A 10 -7.00 -4.24 3.82
C GLY A 10 -5.91 -3.58 2.99
N THR A 11 -4.86 -3.11 3.64
CA THR A 11 -3.69 -2.54 2.96
C THR A 11 -2.45 -3.36 3.30
N ILE A 12 -1.56 -3.52 2.33
CA ILE A 12 -0.27 -4.16 2.53
C ILE A 12 0.79 -3.05 2.49
N LEU A 13 1.47 -2.83 3.60
CA LEU A 13 2.58 -1.88 3.69
C LEU A 13 3.88 -2.62 3.35
N HIS A 14 4.30 -2.56 2.09
CA HIS A 14 5.50 -3.24 1.61
C HIS A 14 6.40 -2.26 0.83
N GLY A 15 6.69 -1.09 1.41
CA GLY A 15 7.62 -0.10 0.85
C GLY A 15 7.42 0.19 -0.65
N ALA A 16 8.51 0.47 -1.36
CA ALA A 16 8.51 0.57 -2.82
C ALA A 16 8.53 -0.82 -3.50
N SER A 17 7.58 -1.70 -3.15
CA SER A 17 7.43 -3.01 -3.80
C SER A 17 5.99 -3.21 -4.31
N GLY A 18 5.85 -4.00 -5.37
CA GLY A 18 4.61 -4.16 -6.14
C GLY A 18 4.68 -3.53 -7.54
N ASN A 19 5.52 -2.50 -7.71
CA ASN A 19 5.95 -1.98 -9.01
C ASN A 19 7.47 -1.75 -8.92
N MET A 20 8.26 -2.39 -9.79
CA MET A 20 9.73 -2.32 -9.79
C MET A 20 10.28 -0.89 -9.97
N SER A 21 9.45 0.05 -10.44
CA SER A 21 9.79 1.47 -10.59
C SER A 21 9.18 2.37 -9.52
N ALA A 22 8.46 1.82 -8.53
CA ALA A 22 7.78 2.61 -7.48
C ALA A 22 8.74 3.51 -6.69
N TRP A 23 9.99 3.08 -6.50
CA TRP A 23 11.05 3.84 -5.82
C TRP A 23 11.38 5.17 -6.50
N ARG A 24 11.03 5.33 -7.79
CA ARG A 24 11.29 6.55 -8.56
C ARG A 24 10.25 7.64 -8.30
N HIS A 25 9.17 7.33 -7.58
CA HIS A 25 8.12 8.30 -7.31
C HIS A 25 8.62 9.36 -6.31
N PRO A 26 8.41 10.67 -6.54
CA PRO A 26 8.89 11.73 -5.64
C PRO A 26 8.39 11.61 -4.20
N LEU A 27 7.21 11.00 -4.01
CA LEU A 27 6.62 10.75 -2.68
C LEU A 27 6.88 9.33 -2.16
N ALA A 28 7.64 8.50 -2.88
CA ALA A 28 8.03 7.20 -2.35
C ALA A 28 9.01 7.39 -1.20
N GLN A 29 8.78 6.65 -0.12
CA GLN A 29 9.76 6.53 0.94
C GLN A 29 10.92 5.66 0.44
N ALA A 30 12.12 6.22 0.41
CA ALA A 30 13.33 5.50 -0.02
C ALA A 30 13.80 4.49 1.04
N ASP A 31 13.43 4.69 2.30
CA ASP A 31 13.75 3.83 3.43
C ASP A 31 12.53 2.97 3.80
N ALA A 32 12.73 1.65 3.85
CA ALA A 32 11.71 0.68 4.22
C ALA A 32 11.71 0.34 5.73
N SER A 33 12.53 1.04 6.51
CA SER A 33 12.65 0.81 7.95
C SER A 33 11.38 1.23 8.70
N ILE A 34 10.97 0.44 9.68
CA ILE A 34 9.85 0.78 10.58
C ILE A 34 10.36 1.78 11.62
N LYS A 35 9.82 3.00 11.62
CA LYS A 35 10.07 3.98 12.69
C LYS A 35 8.91 3.96 13.68
N PHE A 36 9.20 3.67 14.94
CA PHE A 36 8.25 3.69 16.06
C PHE A 36 8.17 5.08 16.70
#